data_AF-A0A1Y3WJ20-F1
#
_entry.id   AF-A0A1Y3WJ20-F1
#
_cell.length_a   1.000
_cell.length_b   1.000
_cell.length_c   1.000
_cell.angle_alpha   90.00
_cell.angle_beta   90.00
_cell.angle_gamma   90.00
#
_symmetry.space_group_name_H-M   'P 1'
#
loop_
_entity.id
_entity.type
_entity.pdbx_description
1 polymer ?
#
loop_
_entity_poly.entity_id
_entity_poly.type
_entity_poly.pdbx_seq_one_letter_code
_entity_poly.pdbx_strand_id
1 'polypeptide(L)'
;MNYYDEELQRLQQEMMEKERADAKLADLYIQQNELEKKAADLKKIMEDEQEDVDRLNRKSLTAFLYRASGKMGEKLSKEEKEAFAAAVKYDAAAKELQAVEDDIAYYKKQASGLPDCKLQYERMLEAKKEEIKESGNIEAEKILEMERQIAAIENRRKEVKEAISAGERARSIAEETLEGLQSAKNWGMVDLIGGGIMSDVIKYDKLKSVKDRTSALQMALRTFRTELSDVSSRIEGPLQVEVGEFLHFADYFFDGIFTDWMVYDKIKVSKERAEQTYSQIQGILEQLRKMQEQLHTEEEQKRRELEQIVLKG
;
A
#
# COMPACT_ATOMS: atom_id res chain seq x y z
N MET A 1 -41.53 4.26 9.66
CA MET A 1 -41.06 2.85 9.68
C MET A 1 -41.10 2.19 8.30
N ASN A 2 -42.24 1.73 7.77
CA ASN A 2 -42.26 0.85 6.58
C ASN A 2 -41.60 1.41 5.29
N TYR A 3 -41.63 2.73 5.06
CA TYR A 3 -40.99 3.37 3.90
C TYR A 3 -39.46 3.33 3.95
N TYR A 4 -38.86 3.56 5.13
CA TYR A 4 -37.40 3.54 5.29
C TYR A 4 -36.85 2.12 5.12
N ASP A 5 -37.56 1.11 5.64
CA ASP A 5 -37.12 -0.28 5.57
C ASP A 5 -37.14 -0.80 4.12
N GLU A 6 -38.19 -0.50 3.36
CA GLU A 6 -38.32 -0.90 1.95
C GLU A 6 -37.25 -0.23 1.06
N GLU A 7 -37.00 1.09 1.25
CA GLU A 7 -36.02 1.81 0.43
C GLU A 7 -34.58 1.46 0.83
N LEU A 8 -34.28 1.21 2.11
CA LEU A 8 -32.97 0.73 2.56
C LEU A 8 -32.67 -0.68 2.03
N GLN A 9 -33.65 -1.59 2.04
CA GLN A 9 -33.50 -2.93 1.45
C GLN A 9 -33.24 -2.86 -0.05
N ARG A 10 -33.97 -2.00 -0.77
CA ARG A 10 -33.75 -1.79 -2.20
C ARG A 10 -32.35 -1.25 -2.48
N LEU A 11 -31.90 -0.24 -1.74
CA LEU A 11 -30.56 0.33 -1.89
C LEU A 11 -29.46 -0.67 -1.53
N GLN A 12 -29.66 -1.53 -0.51
CA GLN A 12 -28.74 -2.64 -0.21
C GLN A 12 -28.63 -3.64 -1.37
N GLN A 13 -29.75 -3.98 -2.00
CA GLN A 13 -29.74 -4.86 -3.15
C GLN A 13 -29.00 -4.23 -4.33
N GLU A 14 -29.26 -2.96 -4.62
CA GLU A 14 -28.55 -2.20 -5.68
C GLU A 14 -27.04 -2.12 -5.40
N MET A 15 -26.63 -1.91 -4.14
CA MET A 15 -25.21 -1.92 -3.73
C MET A 15 -24.57 -3.31 -3.91
N MET A 16 -25.26 -4.38 -3.51
CA MET A 16 -24.77 -5.75 -3.64
C MET A 16 -24.65 -6.18 -5.10
N GLU A 17 -25.57 -5.74 -5.96
CA GLU A 17 -25.48 -5.95 -7.41
C GLU A 17 -24.27 -5.22 -8.02
N LYS A 18 -23.99 -4.00 -7.55
CA LYS A 18 -22.79 -3.24 -7.93
C LYS A 18 -21.51 -3.92 -7.50
N GLU A 19 -21.39 -4.34 -6.24
CA GLU A 19 -20.20 -5.04 -5.72
C GLU A 19 -19.94 -6.34 -6.49
N ARG A 20 -21.00 -7.09 -6.83
CA ARG A 20 -20.89 -8.28 -7.68
C ARG A 20 -20.41 -7.96 -9.08
N ALA A 21 -20.88 -6.86 -9.68
CA ALA A 21 -20.41 -6.41 -10.98
C ALA A 21 -18.93 -5.98 -10.93
N ASP A 22 -18.52 -5.26 -9.88
CA ASP A 22 -17.14 -4.81 -9.68
C ASP A 22 -16.19 -6.00 -9.45
N ALA A 23 -16.59 -7.00 -8.66
CA ALA A 23 -15.81 -8.23 -8.46
C ALA A 23 -15.64 -9.02 -9.77
N LYS A 24 -16.69 -9.12 -10.57
CA LYS A 24 -16.61 -9.74 -11.91
C LYS A 24 -15.71 -8.96 -12.86
N LEU A 25 -15.77 -7.63 -12.84
CA LEU A 25 -14.87 -6.78 -13.62
C LEU A 25 -13.41 -7.02 -13.23
N ALA A 26 -13.10 -7.12 -11.94
CA ALA A 26 -11.74 -7.40 -11.48
C ALA A 26 -11.21 -8.73 -12.04
N ASP A 27 -12.02 -9.79 -12.01
CA ASP A 27 -11.67 -11.10 -12.58
C ASP A 27 -11.51 -11.03 -14.11
N LEU A 28 -12.43 -10.36 -14.82
CA LEU A 28 -12.35 -10.19 -16.27
C LEU A 28 -11.12 -9.40 -16.71
N TYR A 29 -10.67 -8.40 -15.95
CA TYR A 29 -9.41 -7.69 -16.24
C TYR A 29 -8.18 -8.58 -16.07
N ILE A 30 -8.20 -9.52 -15.12
CA ILE A 30 -7.13 -10.53 -14.98
C ILE A 30 -7.11 -11.43 -16.22
N GLN A 31 -8.28 -11.96 -16.62
CA GLN A 31 -8.42 -12.79 -17.81
C GLN A 31 -7.99 -12.04 -19.08
N GLN A 32 -8.39 -10.78 -19.23
CA GLN A 32 -7.99 -9.93 -20.37
C GLN A 32 -6.47 -9.84 -20.49
N ASN A 33 -5.77 -9.54 -19.40
CA ASN A 33 -4.31 -9.43 -19.40
C ASN A 33 -3.61 -10.75 -19.77
N GLU A 34 -4.13 -11.88 -19.30
CA GLU A 34 -3.62 -13.21 -19.66
C GLU A 34 -3.85 -13.52 -21.15
N LEU A 35 -5.05 -13.22 -21.65
CA LEU A 35 -5.42 -13.44 -23.05
C LEU A 35 -4.69 -12.50 -24.00
N GLU A 36 -4.46 -11.23 -23.62
CA GLU A 36 -3.66 -10.27 -24.38
C GLU A 36 -2.23 -10.78 -24.59
N LYS A 37 -1.60 -11.31 -23.53
CA LYS A 37 -0.26 -11.92 -23.62
C LYS A 37 -0.26 -13.14 -24.53
N LYS A 38 -1.21 -14.06 -24.32
CA LYS A 38 -1.36 -15.27 -25.15
C LYS A 38 -1.63 -14.93 -26.61
N ALA A 39 -2.49 -13.96 -26.89
CA ALA A 39 -2.79 -13.50 -28.24
C ALA A 39 -1.58 -12.85 -28.90
N ALA A 40 -0.79 -12.04 -28.15
CA ALA A 40 0.44 -11.45 -28.65
C ALA A 40 1.51 -12.50 -28.99
N ASP A 41 1.70 -13.51 -28.13
CA ASP A 41 2.64 -14.62 -28.37
C ASP A 41 2.22 -15.45 -29.59
N LEU A 42 0.94 -15.80 -29.70
CA LEU A 42 0.41 -16.53 -30.85
C LEU A 42 0.45 -15.72 -32.14
N LYS A 43 0.25 -14.40 -32.06
CA LYS A 43 0.40 -13.50 -33.19
C LYS A 43 1.83 -13.51 -33.71
N LYS A 44 2.82 -13.44 -32.82
CA LYS A 44 4.23 -13.51 -33.19
C LYS A 44 4.57 -14.85 -33.85
N ILE A 45 4.12 -15.96 -33.28
CA ILE A 45 4.31 -17.29 -33.89
C ILE A 45 3.68 -17.34 -35.28
N MET A 46 2.45 -16.83 -35.44
CA MET A 46 1.78 -16.78 -36.74
C MET A 46 2.56 -15.93 -37.76
N GLU A 47 3.09 -14.77 -37.34
CA GLU A 47 3.92 -13.90 -38.19
C GLU A 47 5.23 -14.62 -38.61
N ASP A 48 5.92 -15.28 -37.68
CA ASP A 48 7.15 -16.04 -37.95
C ASP A 48 6.90 -17.19 -38.95
N GLU A 49 5.84 -17.98 -38.75
CA GLU A 49 5.46 -19.09 -39.66
C GLU A 49 5.05 -18.57 -41.05
N GLN A 50 4.38 -17.42 -41.11
CA GLN A 50 4.02 -16.78 -42.38
C GLN A 50 5.26 -16.25 -43.13
N GLU A 51 6.25 -15.70 -42.42
CA GLU A 51 7.52 -15.29 -43.02
C GLU A 51 8.30 -16.48 -43.60
N ASP A 52 8.24 -17.64 -42.96
CA ASP A 52 8.89 -18.85 -43.45
C ASP A 52 8.24 -19.37 -44.75
N VAL A 53 6.92 -19.35 -44.82
CA VAL A 53 6.17 -19.61 -46.07
C VAL A 53 6.57 -18.61 -47.17
N ASP A 54 6.62 -17.32 -46.86
CA ASP A 54 6.97 -16.27 -47.83
C ASP A 54 8.41 -16.42 -48.34
N ARG A 55 9.34 -16.72 -47.44
CA ARG A 55 10.76 -16.97 -47.76
C ARG A 55 10.93 -18.20 -48.64
N LEU A 56 10.20 -19.27 -48.35
CA LEU A 56 10.20 -20.48 -49.17
C LEU A 56 9.53 -20.24 -50.51
N ASN A 57 8.45 -19.46 -50.60
CA ASN A 57 7.79 -19.09 -51.85
C ASN A 57 8.70 -18.23 -52.75
N ARG A 58 9.39 -17.22 -52.20
CA ARG A 58 10.36 -16.40 -52.98
C ARG A 58 11.52 -17.24 -53.52
N LYS A 59 12.08 -18.12 -52.68
CA LYS A 59 13.14 -19.06 -53.09
C LYS A 59 12.61 -20.09 -54.08
N SER A 60 11.38 -20.56 -53.93
CA SER A 60 10.72 -21.50 -54.84
C SER A 60 10.55 -20.88 -56.21
N LEU A 61 10.03 -19.66 -56.34
CA LEU A 61 9.91 -18.96 -57.63
C LEU A 61 11.28 -18.75 -58.29
N THR A 62 12.30 -18.37 -57.50
CA THR A 62 13.67 -18.18 -58.00
C THR A 62 14.35 -19.50 -58.39
N ALA A 63 14.09 -20.58 -57.65
CA ALA A 63 14.66 -21.91 -57.89
C ALA A 63 13.88 -22.72 -58.93
N PHE A 64 12.59 -22.44 -59.13
CA PHE A 64 11.73 -23.03 -60.17
C PHE A 64 12.15 -22.57 -61.56
N LEU A 65 12.66 -21.33 -61.68
CA LEU A 65 13.40 -20.90 -62.87
C LEU A 65 14.67 -21.74 -63.13
N TYR A 66 15.16 -22.51 -62.15
CA TYR A 66 16.42 -23.26 -62.22
C TYR A 66 16.31 -24.80 -62.14
N ARG A 67 15.26 -25.40 -61.57
CA ARG A 67 15.20 -26.87 -61.35
C ARG A 67 13.79 -27.38 -60.95
N ALA A 68 13.15 -28.15 -61.83
CA ALA A 68 11.94 -28.92 -61.56
C ALA A 68 12.15 -30.06 -60.52
N SER A 69 11.10 -30.62 -59.93
CA SER A 69 10.45 -30.21 -58.68
C SER A 69 9.98 -31.49 -57.96
N GLY A 70 10.16 -31.60 -56.64
CA GLY A 70 9.63 -32.74 -55.87
C GLY A 70 9.77 -32.52 -54.37
N LYS A 71 11.01 -32.64 -53.84
CA LYS A 71 11.29 -32.48 -52.40
C LYS A 71 11.03 -31.06 -51.85
N MET A 72 11.02 -30.03 -52.70
CA MET A 72 10.78 -28.65 -52.26
C MET A 72 9.29 -28.34 -52.11
N GLY A 73 8.42 -28.97 -52.91
CA GLY A 73 6.96 -28.82 -52.78
C GLY A 73 6.41 -29.45 -51.50
N GLU A 74 6.97 -30.59 -51.08
CA GLU A 74 6.62 -31.22 -49.79
C GLU A 74 6.96 -30.32 -48.59
N LYS A 75 8.10 -29.61 -48.65
CA LYS A 75 8.48 -28.65 -47.59
C LYS A 75 7.54 -27.45 -47.56
N LEU A 76 7.23 -26.86 -48.71
CA LEU A 76 6.28 -25.74 -48.79
C LEU A 76 4.90 -26.13 -48.23
N SER A 77 4.39 -27.31 -48.59
CA SER A 77 3.10 -27.81 -48.07
C SER A 77 3.09 -28.06 -46.56
N LYS A 78 4.24 -28.39 -45.95
CA LYS A 78 4.36 -28.55 -44.50
C LYS A 78 4.26 -27.20 -43.79
N GLU A 79 4.96 -26.21 -44.30
CA GLU A 79 5.06 -24.86 -43.72
C GLU A 79 3.73 -24.11 -43.88
N GLU A 80 3.03 -24.30 -45.01
CA GLU A 80 1.65 -23.81 -45.18
C GLU A 80 0.68 -24.38 -44.13
N LYS A 81 0.85 -25.65 -43.73
CA LYS A 81 0.03 -26.25 -42.65
C LYS A 81 0.38 -25.70 -41.28
N GLU A 82 1.66 -25.45 -41.02
CA GLU A 82 2.16 -24.86 -39.77
C GLU A 82 1.65 -23.41 -39.62
N ALA A 83 1.76 -22.60 -40.67
CA ALA A 83 1.20 -21.24 -40.74
C ALA A 83 -0.33 -21.23 -40.58
N PHE A 84 -1.05 -22.14 -41.25
CA PHE A 84 -2.50 -22.25 -41.08
C PHE A 84 -2.89 -22.61 -39.64
N ALA A 85 -2.18 -23.56 -39.01
CA ALA A 85 -2.44 -23.95 -37.63
C ALA A 85 -2.14 -22.79 -36.65
N ALA A 86 -1.09 -22.02 -36.88
CA ALA A 86 -0.77 -20.83 -36.10
C ALA A 86 -1.84 -19.75 -36.24
N ALA A 87 -2.32 -19.50 -37.46
CA ALA A 87 -3.40 -18.53 -37.73
C ALA A 87 -4.71 -18.90 -37.04
N VAL A 88 -5.11 -20.18 -37.07
CA VAL A 88 -6.31 -20.66 -36.35
C VAL A 88 -6.18 -20.49 -34.84
N LYS A 89 -4.99 -20.77 -34.27
CA LYS A 89 -4.74 -20.57 -32.84
C LYS A 89 -4.81 -19.10 -32.45
N TYR A 90 -4.22 -18.22 -33.25
CA TYR A 90 -4.29 -16.78 -33.03
C TYR A 90 -5.74 -16.27 -33.13
N ASP A 91 -6.48 -16.65 -34.18
CA ASP A 91 -7.89 -16.26 -34.35
C ASP A 91 -8.76 -16.72 -33.17
N ALA A 92 -8.55 -17.94 -32.67
CA ALA A 92 -9.24 -18.43 -31.48
C ALA A 92 -8.93 -17.58 -30.24
N ALA A 93 -7.66 -17.25 -29.99
CA ALA A 93 -7.27 -16.41 -28.86
C ALA A 93 -7.77 -14.96 -29.00
N ALA A 94 -7.79 -14.41 -30.22
CA ALA A 94 -8.32 -13.07 -30.49
C ALA A 94 -9.83 -13.00 -30.27
N LYS A 95 -10.59 -14.04 -30.66
CA LYS A 95 -12.03 -14.14 -30.39
C LYS A 95 -12.33 -14.30 -28.90
N GLU A 96 -11.52 -15.08 -28.20
CA GLU A 96 -11.61 -15.25 -26.74
C GLU A 96 -11.38 -13.91 -26.04
N LEU A 97 -10.35 -13.16 -26.44
CA LEU A 97 -10.08 -11.81 -25.94
C LEU A 97 -11.24 -10.84 -26.23
N GLN A 98 -11.77 -10.82 -27.44
CA GLN A 98 -12.90 -9.96 -27.81
C GLN A 98 -14.14 -10.26 -26.97
N ALA A 99 -14.44 -11.54 -26.70
CA ALA A 99 -15.56 -11.92 -25.85
C ALA A 99 -15.41 -11.37 -24.41
N VAL A 100 -14.20 -11.44 -23.85
CA VAL A 100 -13.90 -10.87 -22.53
C VAL A 100 -14.01 -9.34 -22.55
N GLU A 101 -13.57 -8.67 -23.62
CA GLU A 101 -13.72 -7.22 -23.77
C GLU A 101 -15.20 -6.78 -23.85
N ASP A 102 -16.03 -7.56 -24.55
CA ASP A 102 -17.47 -7.33 -24.64
C ASP A 102 -18.15 -7.50 -23.26
N ASP A 103 -17.76 -8.53 -22.50
CA ASP A 103 -18.21 -8.76 -21.12
C ASP A 103 -17.79 -7.61 -20.20
N ILE A 104 -16.55 -7.13 -20.30
CA ILE A 104 -16.07 -5.96 -19.55
C ILE A 104 -16.93 -4.74 -19.88
N ALA A 105 -17.23 -4.49 -21.16
CA ALA A 105 -18.07 -3.37 -21.57
C ALA A 105 -19.49 -3.48 -21.00
N TYR A 106 -20.07 -4.69 -20.98
CA TYR A 106 -21.38 -4.96 -20.40
C TYR A 106 -21.41 -4.67 -18.89
N TYR A 107 -20.49 -5.24 -18.12
CA TYR A 107 -20.46 -5.06 -16.66
C TYR A 107 -20.07 -3.62 -16.27
N LYS A 108 -19.21 -2.95 -17.04
CA LYS A 108 -18.88 -1.55 -16.82
C LYS A 108 -20.10 -0.65 -16.99
N LYS A 109 -20.94 -0.92 -17.99
CA LYS A 109 -22.20 -0.20 -18.19
C LYS A 109 -23.16 -0.44 -17.02
N GLN A 110 -23.30 -1.70 -16.56
CA GLN A 110 -24.11 -2.04 -15.39
C GLN A 110 -23.65 -1.31 -14.13
N ALA A 111 -22.34 -1.27 -13.85
CA ALA A 111 -21.77 -0.60 -12.69
C ALA A 111 -21.91 0.94 -12.78
N SER A 112 -21.80 1.53 -13.97
CA SER A 112 -21.95 2.98 -14.20
C SER A 112 -23.39 3.49 -14.11
N GLY A 113 -24.38 2.60 -14.30
CA GLY A 113 -25.81 2.91 -14.23
C GLY A 113 -26.36 3.05 -12.81
N LEU A 114 -25.52 2.91 -11.78
CA LEU A 114 -25.87 3.00 -10.36
C LEU A 114 -25.14 4.18 -9.67
N PRO A 115 -25.45 5.45 -10.01
CA PRO A 115 -24.85 6.61 -9.35
C PRO A 115 -25.39 6.74 -7.93
N ASP A 116 -24.46 6.71 -7.00
CA ASP A 116 -24.58 7.12 -5.59
C ASP A 116 -25.63 6.39 -4.73
N CYS A 117 -25.96 5.13 -5.06
CA CYS A 117 -26.75 4.26 -4.18
C CYS A 117 -26.16 4.22 -2.76
N LYS A 118 -24.82 4.29 -2.63
CA LYS A 118 -24.13 4.40 -1.35
C LYS A 118 -24.43 5.69 -0.60
N LEU A 119 -24.31 6.88 -1.22
CA LEU A 119 -24.63 8.13 -0.54
C LEU A 119 -26.13 8.25 -0.23
N GLN A 120 -27.00 7.73 -1.10
CA GLN A 120 -28.43 7.67 -0.84
C GLN A 120 -28.75 6.75 0.33
N TYR A 121 -28.09 5.58 0.39
CA TYR A 121 -28.18 4.65 1.51
C TYR A 121 -27.73 5.30 2.82
N GLU A 122 -26.55 5.93 2.83
CA GLU A 122 -26.02 6.64 4.00
C GLU A 122 -26.96 7.76 4.47
N ARG A 123 -27.50 8.58 3.55
CA ARG A 123 -28.47 9.63 3.88
C ARG A 123 -29.77 9.07 4.47
N MET A 124 -30.28 7.98 3.89
CA MET A 124 -31.51 7.35 4.34
C MET A 124 -31.33 6.69 5.72
N LEU A 125 -30.19 6.04 5.94
CA LEU A 125 -29.82 5.44 7.22
C LEU A 125 -29.67 6.51 8.30
N GLU A 126 -29.05 7.64 7.98
CA GLU A 126 -28.91 8.77 8.89
C GLU A 126 -30.27 9.37 9.28
N ALA A 127 -31.17 9.57 8.29
CA ALA A 127 -32.53 10.06 8.55
C ALA A 127 -33.31 9.12 9.48
N LYS A 128 -33.22 7.80 9.24
CA LYS A 128 -33.85 6.79 10.11
C LYS A 128 -33.25 6.81 11.53
N LYS A 129 -31.92 6.94 11.64
CA LYS A 129 -31.23 7.03 12.92
C LYS A 129 -31.68 8.26 13.74
N GLU A 130 -31.86 9.41 13.11
CA GLU A 130 -32.40 10.61 13.79
C GLU A 130 -33.84 10.39 14.26
N GLU A 131 -34.71 9.78 13.45
CA GLU A 131 -36.09 9.46 13.86
C GLU A 131 -36.11 8.52 15.08
N ILE A 132 -35.26 7.49 15.11
CA ILE A 132 -35.14 6.61 16.27
C ILE A 132 -34.65 7.39 17.49
N LYS A 133 -33.66 8.28 17.35
CA LYS A 133 -33.17 9.10 18.46
C LYS A 133 -34.26 10.02 19.04
N GLU A 134 -35.08 10.63 18.19
CA GLU A 134 -36.21 11.47 18.62
C GLU A 134 -37.30 10.68 19.36
N SER A 135 -37.44 9.38 19.08
CA SER A 135 -38.42 8.52 19.74
C SER A 135 -38.11 8.25 21.23
N GLY A 136 -36.85 8.41 21.65
CA GLY A 136 -36.42 8.24 23.04
C GLY A 136 -36.57 6.82 23.60
N ASN A 137 -36.65 5.81 22.74
CA ASN A 137 -36.78 4.41 23.13
C ASN A 137 -35.43 3.76 23.51
N ILE A 138 -35.46 2.48 23.86
CA ILE A 138 -34.25 1.71 24.24
C ILE A 138 -33.24 1.68 23.07
N GLU A 139 -33.72 1.66 21.83
CA GLU A 139 -32.91 1.72 20.62
C GLU A 139 -32.19 3.07 20.49
N ALA A 140 -32.83 4.19 20.84
CA ALA A 140 -32.22 5.51 20.90
C ALA A 140 -31.04 5.57 21.89
N GLU A 141 -31.21 5.04 23.10
CA GLU A 141 -30.13 4.99 24.10
C GLU A 141 -28.94 4.15 23.61
N LYS A 142 -29.21 3.01 22.95
CA LYS A 142 -28.16 2.16 22.37
C LYS A 142 -27.42 2.84 21.23
N ILE A 143 -28.14 3.55 20.35
CA ILE A 143 -27.54 4.34 19.25
C ILE A 143 -26.59 5.39 19.82
N LEU A 144 -27.05 6.18 20.81
CA LEU A 144 -26.23 7.21 21.44
C LEU A 144 -24.98 6.63 22.11
N GLU A 145 -25.11 5.49 22.80
CA GLU A 145 -23.96 4.80 23.40
C GLU A 145 -22.97 4.30 22.34
N MET A 146 -23.44 3.74 21.23
CA MET A 146 -22.57 3.33 20.13
C MET A 146 -21.88 4.52 19.46
N GLU A 147 -22.57 5.63 19.24
CA GLU A 147 -21.96 6.86 18.70
C GLU A 147 -20.85 7.39 19.63
N ARG A 148 -21.06 7.34 20.95
CA ARG A 148 -20.01 7.69 21.93
C ARG A 148 -18.79 6.77 21.82
N GLN A 149 -19.01 5.46 21.69
CA GLN A 149 -17.93 4.47 21.55
C GLN A 149 -17.16 4.67 20.25
N ILE A 150 -17.85 4.89 19.12
CA ILE A 150 -17.23 5.16 17.82
C ILE A 150 -16.39 6.44 17.89
N ALA A 151 -16.94 7.53 18.44
CA ALA A 151 -16.21 8.79 18.60
C ALA A 151 -14.96 8.64 19.50
N ALA A 152 -15.02 7.80 20.54
CA ALA A 152 -13.85 7.49 21.36
C ALA A 152 -12.78 6.72 20.57
N ILE A 153 -13.17 5.74 19.74
CA ILE A 153 -12.26 4.99 18.87
C ILE A 153 -11.64 5.91 17.80
N GLU A 154 -12.43 6.77 17.15
CA GLU A 154 -11.94 7.75 16.16
C GLU A 154 -10.87 8.67 16.77
N ASN A 155 -11.12 9.18 17.98
CA ASN A 155 -10.13 9.97 18.71
C ASN A 155 -8.86 9.16 18.96
N ARG A 156 -8.95 7.92 19.47
CA ARG A 156 -7.77 7.05 19.67
C ARG A 156 -6.99 6.82 18.36
N ARG A 157 -7.68 6.57 17.24
CA ARG A 157 -7.05 6.39 15.92
C ARG A 157 -6.28 7.64 15.49
N LYS A 158 -6.81 8.82 15.77
CA LYS A 158 -6.14 10.10 15.49
C LYS A 158 -4.82 10.21 16.24
N GLU A 159 -4.82 9.98 17.56
CA GLU A 159 -3.61 10.06 18.39
C GLU A 159 -2.55 9.04 17.93
N VAL A 160 -2.97 7.81 17.60
CA VAL A 160 -2.06 6.77 17.06
C VAL A 160 -1.45 7.22 15.72
N LYS A 161 -2.23 7.86 14.85
CA LYS A 161 -1.74 8.37 13.56
C LYS A 161 -0.74 9.52 13.76
N GLU A 162 -0.98 10.40 14.71
CA GLU A 162 -0.05 11.48 15.08
C GLU A 162 1.27 10.92 15.63
N ALA A 163 1.20 9.90 16.49
CA ALA A 163 2.37 9.17 16.98
C ALA A 163 3.14 8.45 15.87
N ILE A 164 2.46 7.77 14.93
CA ILE A 164 3.11 7.16 13.76
C ILE A 164 3.83 8.23 12.93
N SER A 165 3.17 9.36 12.68
CA SER A 165 3.76 10.46 11.92
C SER A 165 5.02 11.02 12.58
N ALA A 166 4.99 11.22 13.90
CA ALA A 166 6.15 11.68 14.65
C ALA A 166 7.26 10.61 14.72
N GLY A 167 6.90 9.34 14.85
CA GLY A 167 7.83 8.21 14.84
C GLY A 167 8.54 8.05 13.49
N GLU A 168 7.84 8.19 12.37
CA GLU A 168 8.47 8.16 11.03
C GLU A 168 9.44 9.33 10.83
N ARG A 169 9.09 10.53 11.29
CA ARG A 169 10.01 11.68 11.28
C ARG A 169 11.27 11.37 12.10
N ALA A 170 11.10 10.85 13.31
CA ALA A 170 12.23 10.46 14.17
C ALA A 170 13.09 9.37 13.52
N ARG A 171 12.47 8.37 12.88
CA ARG A 171 13.16 7.29 12.17
C ARG A 171 14.00 7.80 11.01
N SER A 172 13.42 8.66 10.17
CA SER A 172 14.13 9.27 9.03
C SER A 172 15.35 10.06 9.49
N ILE A 173 15.21 10.88 10.54
CA ILE A 173 16.33 11.67 11.06
C ILE A 173 17.38 10.77 11.74
N ALA A 174 16.96 9.67 12.38
CA ALA A 174 17.89 8.69 12.93
C ALA A 174 18.71 8.01 11.83
N GLU A 175 18.09 7.65 10.72
CA GLU A 175 18.74 7.10 9.53
C GLU A 175 19.77 8.08 8.94
N GLU A 176 19.37 9.33 8.72
CA GLU A 176 20.29 10.38 8.26
C GLU A 176 21.44 10.62 9.24
N THR A 177 21.19 10.53 10.55
CA THR A 177 22.22 10.65 11.58
C THR A 177 23.21 9.50 11.50
N LEU A 178 22.73 8.27 11.28
CA LEU A 178 23.56 7.09 11.09
C LEU A 178 24.45 7.20 9.85
N GLU A 179 23.91 7.64 8.71
CA GLU A 179 24.68 7.88 7.49
C GLU A 179 25.76 8.96 7.69
N GLY A 180 25.43 10.02 8.42
CA GLY A 180 26.35 11.10 8.78
C GLY A 180 27.51 10.60 9.66
N LEU A 181 27.19 9.79 10.69
CA LEU A 181 28.17 9.19 11.58
C LEU A 181 29.05 8.15 10.87
N GLN A 182 28.49 7.35 9.96
CA GLN A 182 29.25 6.40 9.13
C GLN A 182 30.23 7.14 8.21
N SER A 183 29.76 8.22 7.57
CA SER A 183 30.60 9.08 6.75
C SER A 183 31.76 9.66 7.57
N ALA A 184 31.49 10.19 8.77
CA ALA A 184 32.50 10.75 9.67
C ALA A 184 33.53 9.71 10.16
N LYS A 185 33.10 8.47 10.44
CA LYS A 185 34.00 7.36 10.84
C LYS A 185 35.05 7.04 9.77
N ASN A 186 34.67 7.09 8.49
CA ASN A 186 35.58 6.82 7.37
C ASN A 186 36.66 7.90 7.21
N TRP A 187 36.42 9.12 7.70
CA TRP A 187 37.40 10.21 7.74
C TRP A 187 38.30 10.17 8.99
N GLY A 188 37.82 9.63 10.12
CA GLY A 188 38.61 9.46 11.35
C GLY A 188 39.77 8.46 11.20
N MET A 189 39.70 7.53 10.24
CA MET A 189 40.83 6.65 9.90
C MET A 189 41.91 7.33 9.05
N VAL A 190 41.63 8.49 8.46
CA VAL A 190 42.59 9.22 7.59
C VAL A 190 43.68 9.92 8.43
N ASP A 191 43.44 10.19 9.72
CA ASP A 191 44.42 10.84 10.60
C ASP A 191 45.62 9.96 11.02
N LEU A 192 45.58 8.65 10.76
CA LEU A 192 46.70 7.75 11.06
C LEU A 192 47.74 7.67 9.94
N ILE A 193 47.46 8.24 8.75
CA ILE A 193 48.36 8.21 7.60
C ILE A 193 48.48 9.61 7.00
N GLY A 194 49.32 10.45 7.61
CA GLY A 194 49.82 11.67 6.97
C GLY A 194 49.43 12.95 7.67
N GLY A 195 50.27 13.38 8.62
CA GLY A 195 50.21 14.71 9.20
C GLY A 195 50.44 15.79 8.15
N GLY A 196 49.58 16.81 8.14
CA GLY A 196 49.79 18.03 7.39
C GLY A 196 48.51 18.82 7.12
N ILE A 197 48.17 19.77 8.00
CA ILE A 197 47.52 21.11 7.89
C ILE A 197 46.32 21.33 6.92
N MET A 198 46.00 20.46 5.97
CA MET A 198 44.81 20.55 5.10
C MET A 198 43.55 19.89 5.70
N SER A 199 43.57 19.51 6.98
CA SER A 199 42.47 18.78 7.64
C SER A 199 41.40 19.67 8.31
N ASP A 200 41.70 20.93 8.64
CA ASP A 200 40.94 21.63 9.68
C ASP A 200 39.62 22.23 9.19
N VAL A 201 39.54 22.68 7.94
CA VAL A 201 38.34 23.31 7.37
C VAL A 201 37.29 22.27 6.98
N ILE A 202 37.70 21.13 6.42
CA ILE A 202 36.80 20.05 5.99
C ILE A 202 36.26 19.25 7.20
N LYS A 203 37.06 19.11 8.27
CA LYS A 203 36.61 18.49 9.52
C LYS A 203 35.51 19.31 10.20
N TYR A 204 35.58 20.65 10.15
CA TYR A 204 34.62 21.50 10.84
C TYR A 204 33.19 21.38 10.26
N ASP A 205 33.05 21.37 8.94
CA ASP A 205 31.75 21.29 8.28
C ASP A 205 31.05 19.95 8.50
N LYS A 206 31.81 18.84 8.51
CA LYS A 206 31.25 17.50 8.78
C LYS A 206 30.89 17.31 10.25
N LEU A 207 31.70 17.83 11.17
CA LEU A 207 31.37 17.80 12.61
C LEU A 207 30.15 18.67 12.93
N LYS A 208 30.04 19.84 12.30
CA LYS A 208 28.86 20.70 12.40
C LYS A 208 27.62 20.00 11.86
N SER A 209 27.72 19.33 10.70
CA SER A 209 26.62 18.55 10.13
C SER A 209 26.17 17.40 11.04
N VAL A 210 27.09 16.69 11.71
CA VAL A 210 26.73 15.65 12.69
C VAL A 210 26.01 16.27 13.89
N LYS A 211 26.51 17.39 14.40
CA LYS A 211 25.88 18.12 15.51
C LYS A 211 24.45 18.56 15.17
N ASP A 212 24.26 19.18 14.01
CA ASP A 212 22.94 19.67 13.58
C ASP A 212 21.94 18.52 13.41
N ARG A 213 22.37 17.39 12.83
CA ARG A 213 21.54 16.16 12.70
C ARG A 213 21.19 15.55 14.05
N THR A 214 22.14 15.55 15.00
CA THR A 214 21.89 15.11 16.37
C THR A 214 20.82 15.94 17.05
N SER A 215 20.91 17.26 16.94
CA SER A 215 19.91 18.17 17.52
C SER A 215 18.54 18.01 16.87
N ALA A 216 18.49 17.79 15.56
CA ALA A 216 17.24 17.46 14.86
C ALA A 216 16.64 16.14 15.37
N LEU A 217 17.48 15.10 15.56
CA LEU A 217 17.04 13.81 16.08
C LEU A 217 16.44 13.96 17.49
N GLN A 218 17.11 14.72 18.36
CA GLN A 218 16.62 15.01 19.71
C GLN A 218 15.25 15.69 19.71
N MET A 219 15.05 16.68 18.84
CA MET A 219 13.75 17.36 18.73
C MET A 219 12.67 16.41 18.25
N ALA A 220 12.95 15.61 17.20
CA ALA A 220 12.00 14.67 16.65
C ALA A 220 11.60 13.58 17.66
N LEU A 221 12.56 13.10 18.44
CA LEU A 221 12.34 12.13 19.51
C LEU A 221 11.50 12.69 20.67
N ARG A 222 11.69 13.97 21.04
CA ARG A 222 10.84 14.65 22.02
C ARG A 222 9.40 14.76 21.52
N THR A 223 9.20 15.16 20.26
CA THR A 223 7.86 15.19 19.67
C THR A 223 7.24 13.80 19.66
N PHE A 224 7.97 12.78 19.17
CA PHE A 224 7.46 11.41 19.15
C PHE A 224 7.08 10.90 20.54
N ARG A 225 7.89 11.22 21.55
CA ARG A 225 7.58 10.91 22.95
C ARG A 225 6.27 11.57 23.42
N THR A 226 6.07 12.85 23.11
CA THR A 226 4.82 13.56 23.46
C THR A 226 3.61 12.86 22.85
N GLU A 227 3.65 12.55 21.55
CA GLU A 227 2.54 11.86 20.88
C GLU A 227 2.30 10.45 21.48
N LEU A 228 3.37 9.73 21.86
CA LEU A 228 3.25 8.42 22.53
C LEU A 228 2.62 8.52 23.92
N SER A 229 2.89 9.59 24.66
CA SER A 229 2.24 9.85 25.94
C SER A 229 0.73 10.07 25.76
N ASP A 230 0.33 10.78 24.71
CA ASP A 230 -1.09 10.98 24.41
C ASP A 230 -1.79 9.65 24.05
N VAL A 231 -1.14 8.79 23.26
CA VAL A 231 -1.59 7.42 22.98
C VAL A 231 -1.70 6.59 24.28
N SER A 232 -0.67 6.59 25.12
CA SER A 232 -0.63 5.80 26.37
C SER A 232 -1.66 6.25 27.41
N SER A 233 -2.07 7.53 27.40
CA SER A 233 -3.07 8.06 28.33
C SER A 233 -4.50 7.69 27.93
N ARG A 234 -4.72 7.29 26.67
CA ARG A 234 -6.04 7.06 26.08
C ARG A 234 -6.31 5.60 25.71
N ILE A 235 -5.33 4.72 25.94
CA ILE A 235 -5.37 3.31 25.57
C ILE A 235 -5.05 2.45 26.79
N GLU A 236 -5.84 1.39 26.96
CA GLU A 236 -5.69 0.39 28.03
C GLU A 236 -5.10 -0.91 27.45
N GLY A 237 -4.36 -1.67 28.26
CA GLY A 237 -3.93 -3.03 27.92
C GLY A 237 -2.43 -3.22 27.63
N PRO A 238 -2.03 -4.34 27.02
CA PRO A 238 -0.63 -4.76 26.88
C PRO A 238 0.26 -3.75 26.13
N LEU A 239 -0.33 -3.00 25.19
CA LEU A 239 0.37 -1.97 24.41
C LEU A 239 0.76 -0.75 25.25
N GLN A 240 0.07 -0.49 26.36
CA GLN A 240 0.46 0.55 27.32
C GLN A 240 1.82 0.25 27.96
N VAL A 241 2.12 -1.04 28.17
CA VAL A 241 3.38 -1.51 28.79
C VAL A 241 4.56 -1.29 27.86
N GLU A 242 4.44 -1.67 26.59
CA GLU A 242 5.51 -1.51 25.60
C GLU A 242 5.80 -0.03 25.28
N VAL A 243 4.76 0.80 25.17
CA VAL A 243 4.92 2.25 25.02
C VAL A 243 5.54 2.86 26.28
N GLY A 244 5.13 2.40 27.47
CA GLY A 244 5.72 2.81 28.74
C GLY A 244 7.21 2.48 28.87
N GLU A 245 7.65 1.31 28.41
CA GLU A 245 9.06 0.93 28.37
C GLU A 245 9.89 1.84 27.46
N PHE A 246 9.35 2.24 26.30
CA PHE A 246 10.01 3.23 25.46
C PHE A 246 10.04 4.62 26.08
N LEU A 247 8.96 5.07 26.73
CA LEU A 247 8.94 6.35 27.43
C LEU A 247 10.02 6.41 28.51
N HIS A 248 10.20 5.30 29.25
CA HIS A 248 11.28 5.18 30.24
C HIS A 248 12.67 5.11 29.60
N PHE A 249 12.83 4.41 28.46
CA PHE A 249 14.08 4.43 27.71
C PHE A 249 14.39 5.83 27.18
N ALA A 250 13.42 6.52 26.60
CA ALA A 250 13.50 7.88 26.09
C ALA A 250 13.94 8.86 27.19
N ASP A 251 13.38 8.74 28.39
CA ASP A 251 13.82 9.51 29.56
C ASP A 251 15.32 9.33 29.83
N TYR A 252 15.78 8.08 29.93
CA TYR A 252 17.18 7.77 30.25
C TYR A 252 18.16 8.10 29.11
N PHE A 253 17.75 7.80 27.87
CA PHE A 253 18.60 7.88 26.70
C PHE A 253 18.70 9.30 26.15
N PHE A 254 17.60 10.07 26.13
CA PHE A 254 17.64 11.45 25.65
C PHE A 254 18.47 12.31 26.62
N ASP A 255 18.29 12.17 27.93
CA ASP A 255 19.10 12.87 28.95
C ASP A 255 20.61 12.53 28.83
N GLY A 256 20.94 11.29 28.47
CA GLY A 256 22.31 10.83 28.23
C GLY A 256 22.93 11.24 26.89
N ILE A 257 22.15 11.58 25.85
CA ILE A 257 22.69 12.15 24.59
C ILE A 257 22.96 13.65 24.74
N PHE A 258 22.11 14.40 25.45
CA PHE A 258 22.29 15.86 25.62
C PHE A 258 23.60 16.23 26.31
N THR A 259 24.17 15.32 27.11
CA THR A 259 25.34 15.57 27.95
C THR A 259 26.67 15.07 27.36
N ASP A 260 26.67 13.99 26.56
CA ASP A 260 27.90 13.23 26.22
C ASP A 260 28.44 13.38 24.78
N TRP A 261 27.65 13.91 23.83
CA TRP A 261 28.08 13.99 22.41
C TRP A 261 29.08 15.14 22.14
N MET A 262 29.39 15.92 23.18
CA MET A 262 30.36 17.02 23.12
C MET A 262 31.81 16.58 23.34
N VAL A 263 32.11 15.28 23.25
CA VAL A 263 33.48 14.73 23.39
C VAL A 263 33.90 14.01 22.12
N TYR A 264 34.94 14.53 21.47
CA TYR A 264 35.50 14.17 20.16
C TYR A 264 35.81 12.67 19.97
N ASP A 265 35.95 11.89 21.06
CA ASP A 265 36.47 10.52 21.04
C ASP A 265 35.40 9.41 21.02
N LYS A 266 34.10 9.76 20.88
CA LYS A 266 32.98 8.83 21.09
C LYS A 266 32.12 8.51 19.84
N ILE A 267 32.61 8.71 18.61
CA ILE A 267 31.84 8.43 17.36
C ILE A 267 31.29 6.99 17.32
N LYS A 268 32.07 6.00 17.77
CA LYS A 268 31.63 4.60 17.83
C LYS A 268 30.43 4.42 18.77
N VAL A 269 30.47 5.04 19.94
CA VAL A 269 29.39 5.00 20.95
C VAL A 269 28.16 5.74 20.44
N SER A 270 28.32 6.90 19.82
CA SER A 270 27.21 7.65 19.20
C SER A 270 26.54 6.85 18.08
N LYS A 271 27.31 6.12 17.28
CA LYS A 271 26.78 5.23 16.25
C LYS A 271 25.97 4.08 16.85
N GLU A 272 26.53 3.33 17.78
CA GLU A 272 25.84 2.20 18.44
C GLU A 272 24.53 2.65 19.09
N ARG A 273 24.54 3.82 19.75
CA ARG A 273 23.34 4.44 20.34
C ARG A 273 22.30 4.84 19.29
N ALA A 274 22.72 5.42 18.17
CA ALA A 274 21.82 5.78 17.08
C ALA A 274 21.21 4.54 16.40
N GLU A 275 21.97 3.44 16.27
CA GLU A 275 21.47 2.16 15.74
C GLU A 275 20.39 1.57 16.66
N GLN A 276 20.64 1.55 17.98
CA GLN A 276 19.65 1.12 18.98
C GLN A 276 18.37 1.97 18.92
N THR A 277 18.52 3.30 18.81
CA THR A 277 17.39 4.23 18.70
C THR A 277 16.55 3.93 17.47
N TYR A 278 17.20 3.78 16.32
CA TYR A 278 16.53 3.46 15.06
C TYR A 278 15.73 2.16 15.18
N SER A 279 16.32 1.09 15.70
CA SER A 279 15.64 -0.20 15.89
C SER A 279 14.46 -0.11 16.85
N GLN A 280 14.57 0.67 17.94
CA GLN A 280 13.46 0.85 18.88
C GLN A 280 12.31 1.66 18.29
N ILE A 281 12.60 2.76 17.58
CA ILE A 281 11.57 3.53 16.85
C ILE A 281 10.82 2.60 15.89
N GLN A 282 11.54 1.72 15.18
CA GLN A 282 10.91 0.73 14.29
C GLN A 282 9.98 -0.22 15.02
N GLY A 283 10.41 -0.77 16.18
CA GLY A 283 9.57 -1.66 16.98
C GLY A 283 8.25 -1.02 17.41
N ILE A 284 8.32 0.24 17.85
CA ILE A 284 7.12 0.98 18.29
C ILE A 284 6.24 1.36 17.10
N LEU A 285 6.83 1.76 15.97
CA LEU A 285 6.07 2.01 14.76
C LEU A 285 5.31 0.76 14.32
N GLU A 286 5.92 -0.43 14.44
CA GLU A 286 5.23 -1.68 14.16
C GLU A 286 4.05 -1.94 15.11
N GLN A 287 4.23 -1.70 16.40
CA GLN A 287 3.16 -1.80 17.41
C GLN A 287 2.03 -0.80 17.16
N LEU A 288 2.36 0.47 16.88
CA LEU A 288 1.38 1.52 16.57
C LEU A 288 0.59 1.19 15.30
N ARG A 289 1.22 0.63 14.27
CA ARG A 289 0.53 0.17 13.05
C ARG A 289 -0.41 -1.00 13.34
N LYS A 290 0.02 -1.99 14.15
CA LYS A 290 -0.86 -3.08 14.61
C LYS A 290 -2.07 -2.55 15.37
N MET A 291 -1.84 -1.57 16.26
CA MET A 291 -2.91 -0.91 17.01
C MET A 291 -3.85 -0.11 16.10
N GLN A 292 -3.32 0.58 15.10
CA GLN A 292 -4.12 1.30 14.10
C GLN A 292 -5.07 0.35 13.36
N GLU A 293 -4.59 -0.84 13.00
CA GLU A 293 -5.39 -1.89 12.34
C GLU A 293 -6.46 -2.47 13.27
N GLN A 294 -6.11 -2.73 14.53
CA GLN A 294 -7.06 -3.20 15.56
C GLN A 294 -8.18 -2.19 15.79
N LEU A 295 -7.83 -0.91 15.99
CA LEU A 295 -8.81 0.16 16.17
C LEU A 295 -9.68 0.35 14.92
N HIS A 296 -9.11 0.17 13.73
CA HIS A 296 -9.88 0.21 12.49
C HIS A 296 -10.91 -0.91 12.42
N THR A 297 -10.50 -2.14 12.74
CA THR A 297 -11.39 -3.31 12.80
C THR A 297 -12.49 -3.14 13.84
N GLU A 298 -12.13 -2.63 15.03
CA GLU A 298 -13.08 -2.36 16.11
C GLU A 298 -14.13 -1.31 15.70
N GLU A 299 -13.69 -0.21 15.06
CA GLU A 299 -14.57 0.82 14.53
C GLU A 299 -15.54 0.27 13.48
N GLU A 300 -15.04 -0.53 12.52
CA GLU A 300 -15.88 -1.15 11.50
C GLU A 300 -16.93 -2.08 12.12
N GLN A 301 -16.54 -2.88 13.12
CA GLN A 301 -17.47 -3.73 13.84
C GLN A 301 -18.56 -2.90 14.54
N LYS A 302 -18.17 -1.84 15.26
CA LYS A 302 -19.11 -0.95 15.96
C LYS A 302 -20.06 -0.23 15.01
N ARG A 303 -19.58 0.23 13.84
CA ARG A 303 -20.42 0.84 12.80
C ARG A 303 -21.43 -0.16 12.22
N ARG A 304 -21.03 -1.41 12.00
CA ARG A 304 -21.95 -2.48 11.56
C ARG A 304 -22.99 -2.83 12.62
N GLU A 305 -22.60 -2.88 13.89
CA GLU A 305 -23.53 -3.08 15.00
C GLU A 305 -24.56 -1.93 15.07
N LEU A 306 -24.10 -0.67 14.93
CA LEU A 306 -24.97 0.51 14.91
C LEU A 306 -25.96 0.46 13.75
N GLU A 307 -25.48 0.15 12.54
CA GLU A 307 -26.32 -0.01 11.36
C GLU A 307 -27.39 -1.09 11.57
N GLN A 308 -27.04 -2.23 12.17
CA GLN A 308 -28.03 -3.28 12.49
C GLN A 308 -29.09 -2.83 13.49
N ILE A 309 -28.74 -1.98 14.45
CA ILE A 309 -29.71 -1.40 15.39
C ILE A 309 -30.65 -0.47 14.62
N VAL A 310 -30.11 0.41 13.78
CA VAL A 310 -30.93 1.34 12.96
C VAL A 310 -31.82 0.58 11.98
N LEU A 311 -31.37 -0.54 11.41
CA LEU A 311 -32.20 -1.36 10.52
C LEU A 311 -33.32 -2.11 11.24
N LYS A 312 -33.15 -2.46 12.53
CA LYS A 312 -34.14 -3.19 13.34
C LYS A 312 -35.13 -2.31 14.10
N GLY A 313 -34.70 -1.11 14.48
CA GLY A 313 -35.53 -0.09 15.14
C GLY A 313 -36.45 0.60 14.15
#